data_AF-A0A2E0FEZ9-F1
#
_entry.id   AF-A0A2E0FEZ9-F1
#
_cell.length_a   1.000
_cell.length_b   1.000
_cell.length_c   1.000
_cell.angle_alpha   90.00
_cell.angle_beta   90.00
_cell.angle_gamma   90.00
#
_symmetry.space_group_name_H-M   'P 1'
#
loop_
_entity.id
_entity.type
_entity.pdbx_description
1 polymer ?
#
loop_
_entity_poly.entity_id
_entity_poly.type
_entity_poly.pdbx_seq_one_letter_code
_entity_poly.pdbx_strand_id
1 'polypeptide(L)' 'VECDLGDGWEDQEVHNDSDEVRNNALKMGMNIVQYAFMGGIESE' A
#
# COMPACT_ATOMS: atom_id res chain seq x y z
N VAL A 1 14.80 -8.03 3.46
CA VAL A 1 13.49 -8.72 3.54
C VAL A 1 12.55 -7.93 2.68
N GLU A 2 11.90 -8.59 1.74
CA GLU A 2 10.86 -8.01 0.89
C GLU A 2 9.51 -8.14 1.59
N CYS A 3 8.55 -7.29 1.23
CA CYS A 3 7.18 -7.29 1.74
C CYS A 3 6.22 -7.48 0.57
N ASP A 4 5.26 -8.38 0.72
CA ASP A 4 4.14 -8.50 -0.22
C ASP A 4 3.07 -7.47 0.15
N LEU A 5 2.72 -6.59 -0.78
CA LEU A 5 1.66 -5.60 -0.58
C LEU A 5 0.27 -6.20 -0.83
N GLY A 6 0.20 -7.33 -1.55
CA GLY A 6 -1.04 -8.01 -1.89
C GLY A 6 -1.83 -8.44 -0.66
N ASP A 7 -1.15 -8.96 0.36
CA ASP A 7 -1.74 -9.39 1.64
C ASP A 7 -2.63 -8.30 2.26
N GLY A 8 -2.18 -7.03 2.21
CA GLY A 8 -2.91 -5.89 2.72
C GLY A 8 -3.92 -5.25 1.75
N TRP A 9 -3.97 -5.68 0.48
CA TRP A 9 -4.90 -5.16 -0.53
C TRP A 9 -6.11 -6.07 -0.75
N GLU A 10 -5.98 -7.36 -0.48
CA GLU A 10 -7.07 -8.34 -0.58
C GLU A 10 -8.12 -8.17 0.54
N ASP A 11 -9.18 -8.97 0.53
CA ASP A 11 -10.18 -8.93 1.60
C ASP A 11 -9.59 -9.42 2.93
N GLN A 12 -9.99 -8.78 4.04
CA GLN A 12 -9.41 -9.06 5.36
C GLN A 12 -9.57 -10.53 5.79
N GLU A 13 -10.61 -11.21 5.31
CA GLU A 13 -10.86 -12.62 5.61
C GLU A 13 -9.85 -13.59 4.98
N VAL A 14 -9.11 -13.18 3.94
CA VAL A 14 -8.13 -14.03 3.25
C VAL A 14 -6.85 -14.17 4.07
N HIS A 15 -6.28 -13.05 4.50
CA HIS A 15 -4.98 -12.99 5.19
C HIS A 15 -5.09 -12.75 6.70
N ASN A 16 -6.21 -12.21 7.20
CA ASN A 16 -6.43 -11.86 8.61
C ASN A 16 -5.36 -10.93 9.21
N ASP A 17 -4.79 -10.06 8.37
CA ASP A 17 -3.85 -9.04 8.79
C ASP A 17 -4.49 -8.00 9.72
N SER A 18 -3.66 -7.42 10.59
CA SER A 18 -4.10 -6.30 11.42
C SER A 18 -4.44 -5.09 10.57
N ASP A 19 -5.35 -4.26 11.08
CA ASP A 19 -5.73 -3.01 10.39
C ASP A 19 -4.51 -2.11 10.14
N GLU A 20 -3.49 -2.16 11.00
CA GLU A 20 -2.25 -1.42 10.83
C GLU A 20 -1.47 -1.88 9.58
N VAL A 21 -1.30 -3.20 9.41
CA VAL A 21 -0.61 -3.78 8.26
C VAL A 21 -1.36 -3.45 6.97
N ARG A 22 -2.69 -3.61 6.99
CA ARG A 22 -3.58 -3.24 5.87
C ARG A 22 -3.42 -1.77 5.48
N ASN A 23 -3.52 -0.88 6.47
CA ASN A 23 -3.41 0.57 6.24
C ASN A 23 -2.05 0.96 5.68
N ASN A 24 -0.97 0.34 6.16
CA ASN A 24 0.37 0.57 5.64
C ASN A 24 0.52 0.09 4.19
N ALA A 25 -0.01 -1.09 3.85
CA ALA A 25 0.01 -1.61 2.48
C ALA A 25 -0.79 -0.72 1.52
N LEU A 26 -1.98 -0.28 1.92
CA LEU A 26 -2.82 0.63 1.11
C LEU A 26 -2.14 1.99 0.92
N LYS A 27 -1.52 2.54 1.97
CA LYS A 27 -0.75 3.80 1.87
C LYS A 27 0.41 3.68 0.90
N MET A 28 1.13 2.56 0.93
CA MET A 28 2.20 2.31 -0.04
C MET A 28 1.65 2.20 -1.47
N GLY A 29 0.51 1.52 -1.66
CA GLY A 29 -0.18 1.45 -2.95
C GLY A 29 -0.55 2.83 -3.51
N MET A 30 -1.10 3.71 -2.66
CA MET A 30 -1.39 5.10 -3.05
C MET A 30 -0.12 5.85 -3.49
N ASN A 31 0.99 5.69 -2.76
CA ASN A 31 2.26 6.31 -3.13
C ASN A 31 2.77 5.80 -4.49
N ILE A 32 2.63 4.50 -4.79
CA ILE A 32 3.03 3.92 -6.08
C ILE A 32 2.19 4.50 -7.22
N VAL A 33 0.86 4.53 -7.05
CA VAL A 33 -0.06 5.11 -8.04
C VAL A 33 0.25 6.60 -8.23
N GLN A 34 0.43 7.36 -7.16
CA GLN A 34 0.81 8.77 -7.22
C GLN A 34 2.12 8.95 -7.98
N TYR A 35 3.15 8.18 -7.67
CA TYR A 35 4.44 8.27 -8.35
C TYR A 35 4.32 7.97 -9.85
N ALA A 36 3.64 6.87 -10.19
CA ALA A 36 3.51 6.39 -11.57
C ALA A 36 2.69 7.33 -12.47
N PHE A 37 1.62 7.93 -11.93
CA PHE A 37 0.65 8.70 -12.73
C PHE A 37 0.69 10.20 -12.51
N MET A 38 1.20 10.66 -11.37
CA MET A 38 1.22 12.08 -11.01
C MET A 38 2.63 12.66 -11.00
N GLY A 39 3.65 11.85 -11.33
CA GLY A 39 5.04 12.29 -11.43
C GLY A 39 5.51 12.86 -10.11
N GLY A 40 5.72 11.96 -9.13
CA GLY A 40 6.13 12.22 -7.74
C GLY A 40 6.20 13.69 -7.36
N ILE A 41 5.20 14.18 -6.63
CA ILE A 41 5.11 15.58 -6.19
C ILE A 41 6.47 15.97 -5.58
N GLU A 42 7.23 16.84 -6.25
CA GLU A 42 8.29 17.57 -5.59
C GLU A 42 7.60 18.40 -4.51
N SER A 43 7.70 17.94 -3.27
CA SER A 43 7.39 18.77 -2.12
C SER A 43 8.38 19.93 -2.15
N GLU A 44 7.87 21.16 -2.34
CA GLU A 44 8.62 22.39 -2.03
C GLU A 44 9.20 22.34 -0.61
#